data_AF-A0A847PZJ6-F1
#
_entry.id   AF-A0A847PZJ6-F1
#
_cell.length_a   1.000
_cell.length_b   1.000
_cell.length_c   1.000
_cell.angle_alpha   90.00
_cell.angle_beta   90.00
_cell.angle_gamma   90.00
#
_symmetry.space_group_name_H-M   'P 1'
#
loop_
_entity.id
_entity.type
_entity.pdbx_description
1 polymer ?
#
loop_
_entity_poly.entity_id
_entity_poly.type
_entity_poly.pdbx_seq_one_letter_code
_entity_poly.pdbx_strand_id
1 'polypeptide(L)' 'MSALFDRLGILGELLAFLWQRKLWWMIPMVIVLVLVLALLVFAQGSAVAPFIYTLF' A
#
# COMPACT_ATOMS: atom_id res chain seq x y z
N MET A 1 -20.95 9.52 -15.64
CA MET A 1 -19.53 9.26 -15.93
C MET A 1 -18.59 10.34 -15.39
N SER A 2 -19.05 11.53 -14.96
CA SER A 2 -18.23 12.59 -14.34
C SER A 2 -17.69 12.27 -12.94
N ALA A 3 -18.54 11.72 -12.06
CA ALA A 3 -18.19 11.49 -10.64
C ALA A 3 -16.98 10.57 -10.39
N LEU A 4 -16.63 9.68 -11.32
CA LEU A 4 -15.42 8.85 -11.21
C LEU A 4 -14.16 9.66 -11.51
N PHE A 5 -14.20 10.54 -12.51
CA PHE A 5 -13.08 11.43 -12.83
C PHE A 5 -12.84 12.44 -11.72
N ASP A 6 -13.91 12.95 -11.10
CA ASP A 6 -13.80 13.86 -9.95
C ASP A 6 -13.09 13.19 -8.76
N ARG A 7 -13.38 11.90 -8.49
CA ARG A 7 -12.72 11.12 -7.44
C ARG A 7 -11.24 10.86 -7.71
N LEU A 8 -10.89 10.60 -8.98
CA LEU A 8 -9.50 10.45 -9.39
C LEU A 8 -8.73 11.77 -9.28
N GLY A 9 -9.39 12.91 -9.54
CA GLY A 9 -8.84 14.25 -9.32
C GLY A 9 -8.42 14.48 -7.86
N ILE A 10 -9.29 14.11 -6.90
CA ILE A 10 -9.01 14.23 -5.46
C ILE A 10 -7.76 13.44 -5.05
N LEU A 11 -7.57 12.23 -5.61
CA LEU A 11 -6.36 11.44 -5.34
C LEU A 11 -5.10 12.13 -5.88
N GLY A 12 -5.19 12.74 -7.06
CA GLY A 12 -4.10 13.53 -7.63
C GLY A 12 -3.74 14.76 -6.78
N GLU A 13 -4.74 15.48 -6.28
CA GLU A 13 -4.54 16.62 -5.36
C GLU A 13 -3.88 16.21 -4.06
N LEU A 14 -4.28 15.06 -3.48
CA LEU A 14 -3.67 14.51 -2.29
C LEU A 14 -2.19 14.15 -2.54
N LEU A 15 -1.88 13.48 -3.66
CA LEU A 15 -0.50 13.14 -4.01
C LEU A 15 0.35 14.40 -4.23
N ALA A 16 -0.20 15.41 -4.91
CA ALA A 16 0.47 16.69 -5.09
C ALA A 16 0.74 17.38 -3.75
N PHE A 17 -0.22 17.35 -2.81
CA PHE A 17 -0.05 17.88 -1.46
C PHE A 17 1.07 17.17 -0.69
N LEU A 18 1.11 15.84 -0.72
CA LEU A 18 2.18 15.05 -0.08
C LEU A 18 3.54 15.39 -0.67
N TRP A 19 3.60 15.62 -1.98
CA TRP A 19 4.82 16.00 -2.69
C TRP A 19 5.31 17.39 -2.27
N GLN A 20 4.41 18.37 -2.20
CA GLN A 20 4.72 19.74 -1.74
C GLN A 20 5.22 19.76 -0.28
N ARG A 21 4.69 18.87 0.57
CA ARG A 21 5.13 18.71 1.97
C ARG A 21 6.41 17.88 2.12
N LYS A 22 7.05 17.48 1.02
CA LYS A 22 8.23 16.60 1.00
C LYS A 22 8.03 15.27 1.73
N LEU A 23 6.80 14.77 1.79
CA LEU A 23 6.46 13.49 2.40
C LEU A 23 6.82 12.28 1.51
N TRP A 24 7.83 12.39 0.66
CA TRP A 24 8.23 11.35 -0.29
C TRP A 24 8.95 10.19 0.41
N TRP A 25 9.55 10.47 1.57
CA TRP A 25 10.07 9.47 2.51
C TRP A 25 9.02 8.44 2.97
N MET A 26 7.72 8.68 2.79
CA MET A 26 6.67 7.71 3.11
C MET A 26 6.58 6.59 2.06
N ILE A 27 7.08 6.81 0.84
CA ILE A 27 7.07 5.82 -0.24
C ILE A 27 7.68 4.48 0.22
N PRO A 28 8.89 4.42 0.79
CA PRO A 28 9.45 3.16 1.27
C PRO A 28 8.61 2.48 2.35
N MET A 29 8.00 3.23 3.27
CA MET A 29 7.09 2.65 4.28
C MET A 29 5.85 2.03 3.61
N VAL A 30 5.23 2.73 2.66
CA VAL A 30 4.06 2.23 1.91
C VAL A 30 4.43 0.99 1.11
N ILE A 31 5.62 0.95 0.47
CA ILE A 31 6.10 -0.22 -0.25
C ILE A 31 6.19 -1.43 0.68
N VAL A 32 6.80 -1.28 1.87
CA VAL A 32 6.90 -2.37 2.85
C VAL A 32 5.51 -2.86 3.27
N LEU A 33 4.57 -1.95 3.54
CA LEU A 33 3.20 -2.32 3.89
C LEU A 33 2.51 -3.11 2.78
N VAL A 34 2.66 -2.69 1.52
CA VAL A 34 2.11 -3.40 0.35
C VAL A 34 2.77 -4.77 0.19
N LEU A 35 4.09 -4.88 0.39
CA LEU A 35 4.81 -6.16 0.33
C LEU A 35 4.35 -7.12 1.42
N VAL A 36 4.13 -6.63 2.65
CA VAL A 36 3.57 -7.44 3.75
C VAL A 36 2.16 -7.90 3.39
N LEU A 37 1.31 -7.01 2.86
CA LEU A 37 -0.05 -7.36 2.48
C LEU A 37 -0.06 -8.40 1.34
N ALA A 38 0.81 -8.24 0.35
CA ALA A 38 1.03 -9.22 -0.70
C ALA A 38 1.50 -10.56 -0.13
N LEU A 39 2.50 -10.55 0.76
CA LEU A 39 3.00 -11.74 1.44
C LEU A 39 1.87 -12.48 2.16
N LEU A 40 1.01 -11.77 2.91
CA LEU A 40 -0.13 -12.39 3.61
C LEU A 40 -1.12 -13.02 2.62
N VAL A 41 -1.46 -12.32 1.54
CA VAL A 41 -2.39 -12.81 0.50
C VAL A 41 -1.83 -14.03 -0.24
N PHE A 42 -0.52 -14.13 -0.41
CA PHE A 42 0.12 -15.30 -1.04
C PHE A 42 0.47 -16.41 -0.03
N ALA A 43 0.60 -16.08 1.26
CA ALA A 43 0.93 -17.05 2.31
C ALA A 43 -0.26 -17.90 2.75
N GLN A 44 -1.50 -17.37 2.73
CA GLN A 44 -2.74 -18.03 3.21
C GLN A 44 -3.07 -19.42 2.61
N GLY A 45 -2.32 -19.91 1.61
CA GLY A 45 -2.43 -21.28 1.09
C GLY A 45 -1.09 -21.94 0.73
N SER A 46 0.03 -21.38 1.19
CA SER A 46 1.36 -21.88 0.85
C SER A 46 2.03 -22.61 2.02
N ALA A 47 3.02 -23.45 1.71
CA ALA A 47 3.89 -24.06 2.71
C ALA A 47 4.69 -23.03 3.55
N VAL A 48 4.60 -21.73 3.24
CA VAL A 48 5.19 -20.63 3.99
C VAL A 48 4.32 -20.21 5.19
N ALA A 49 3.00 -20.50 5.18
CA ALA A 49 2.10 -20.13 6.27
C ALA A 49 2.59 -20.55 7.67
N PRO A 50 3.07 -21.80 7.90
CA PRO A 50 3.55 -22.22 9.21
C PRO A 50 4.73 -21.38 9.71
N PHE A 51 5.62 -20.92 8.82
CA PHE A 51 6.79 -20.13 9.19
C PHE A 51 6.41 -18.70 9.66
N ILE A 52 5.31 -18.15 9.15
CA ILE A 52 4.76 -16.87 9.61
C ILE A 52 4.17 -17.02 11.01
N TYR A 53 3.43 -18.10 11.26
CA TYR A 53 2.82 -18.35 12.56
C TYR A 53 3.81 -18.84 13.63
N THR A 54 4.92 -19.49 13.27
CA THR A 54 5.92 -19.94 14.26
C THR A 54 6.82 -18.85 14.81
N LEU A 55 6.85 -17.66 14.18
CA LEU A 55 7.61 -16.50 14.65
C LEU A 55 6.89 -15.72 15.76
N PHE A 56 5.67 -16.13 16.14
CA PHE A 56 4.85 -15.52 17.18
C PHE A 56 4.33 -16.55 18.17
#